data_AF-A0A352IY89-F1
#
_entry.id   AF-A0A352IY89-F1
#
_cell.length_a   1.000
_cell.length_b   1.000
_cell.length_c   1.000
_cell.angle_alpha   90.00
_cell.angle_beta   90.00
_cell.angle_gamma   90.00
#
_symmetry.space_group_name_H-M   'P 1'
#
loop_
_entity.id
_entity.type
_entity.pdbx_description
1 polymer ?
#
loop_
_entity_poly.entity_id
_entity_poly.type
_entity_poly.pdbx_seq_one_letter_code
_entity_poly.pdbx_strand_id
1 'polypeptide(L)'
;KVSVAAVAEEAGVSRALIHKDYPDLMERIRGNANKAIQRQRDEKHDKLKDERAKNRQLREKIVELTEQRNKLASKNATLELENRRLSSILESKNVTVFWGKPSE
;
A
#
# COMPACT_ATOMS: atom_id res chain seq x y z
N LYS A 1 22.08 24.71 -20.92
CA LYS A 1 22.64 25.38 -19.71
C LYS A 1 23.02 26.79 -20.14
N VAL A 2 22.39 27.81 -19.57
CA VAL A 2 22.77 29.20 -19.85
C VAL A 2 24.05 29.51 -19.06
N SER A 3 25.03 30.16 -19.68
CA SER A 3 26.28 30.53 -19.02
C SER A 3 26.14 31.89 -18.34
N VAL A 4 26.83 32.09 -17.22
CA VAL A 4 26.86 33.38 -16.49
C VAL A 4 27.38 34.50 -17.40
N ALA A 5 28.32 34.14 -18.28
CA ALA A 5 28.87 35.00 -19.31
C ALA A 5 27.80 35.54 -20.26
N ALA A 6 26.97 34.66 -20.82
CA ALA A 6 25.90 35.03 -21.73
C ALA A 6 24.87 35.95 -21.05
N VAL A 7 24.50 35.66 -19.80
CA VAL A 7 23.55 36.49 -19.04
C VAL A 7 24.13 37.87 -18.72
N ALA A 8 25.42 37.95 -18.38
CA ALA A 8 26.09 39.22 -18.10
C ALA A 8 26.16 40.11 -19.35
N GLU A 9 26.51 39.51 -20.50
CA GLU A 9 26.58 40.21 -21.79
C GLU A 9 25.20 40.70 -22.24
N GLU A 10 24.15 39.89 -22.08
CA GLU A 10 22.79 40.28 -22.47
C GLU A 10 22.18 41.33 -21.55
N ALA A 11 22.51 41.31 -20.26
CA ALA A 11 22.06 42.31 -19.28
C ALA A 11 22.95 43.56 -19.23
N GLY A 12 24.03 43.63 -20.02
CA GLY A 12 24.95 44.78 -20.06
C GLY A 12 25.72 45.02 -18.75
N VAL A 13 25.87 44.00 -17.92
CA VAL A 13 26.53 44.08 -16.60
C VAL A 13 27.80 43.24 -16.56
N SER A 14 28.73 43.60 -15.67
CA SER A 14 29.96 42.81 -15.51
C SER A 14 29.66 41.46 -14.84
N ARG A 15 30.39 40.41 -15.25
CA ARG A 15 30.30 39.08 -14.62
C ARG A 15 30.59 39.15 -13.11
N ALA A 16 31.49 40.03 -12.69
CA ALA A 16 31.85 40.23 -11.29
C ALA A 16 30.66 40.75 -10.45
N LEU A 17 29.83 41.63 -11.01
CA LEU A 17 28.64 42.16 -10.35
C LEU A 17 27.64 41.04 -10.01
N ILE A 18 27.37 40.15 -10.98
CA ILE A 18 26.49 38.99 -10.76
C ILE A 18 27.04 38.07 -9.68
N HIS A 19 28.36 37.84 -9.66
CA HIS A 19 28.99 36.98 -8.67
C HIS A 19 28.98 37.53 -7.24
N LYS A 20 29.11 38.86 -7.09
CA LYS A 20 29.27 39.52 -5.80
C LYS A 20 27.92 39.89 -5.17
N ASP A 21 27.05 40.51 -5.97
CA ASP A 21 25.87 41.19 -5.46
C ASP A 21 24.57 40.41 -5.74
N TYR A 22 24.60 39.39 -6.62
CA TYR A 22 23.43 38.58 -7.00
C TYR A 22 23.68 37.05 -6.93
N PRO A 23 23.96 36.49 -5.74
CA PRO A 23 24.23 35.06 -5.56
C PRO A 23 23.03 34.16 -5.89
N ASP A 24 21.81 34.65 -5.71
CA ASP A 24 20.55 34.00 -6.06
C ASP A 24 20.37 33.84 -7.57
N LEU A 25 20.70 34.87 -8.35
CA LEU A 25 20.75 34.81 -9.81
C LEU A 25 21.76 33.75 -10.28
N MET A 26 22.90 33.63 -9.57
CA MET A 26 23.89 32.60 -9.84
C MET A 26 23.36 31.18 -9.67
N GLU A 27 22.58 30.91 -8.61
CA GLU A 27 21.97 29.60 -8.40
C GLU A 27 20.94 29.24 -9.47
N ARG A 28 20.21 30.25 -9.96
CA ARG A 28 19.23 30.10 -11.06
C ARG A 28 19.92 29.82 -12.39
N ILE A 29 20.98 30.55 -12.74
CA ILE A 29 21.77 30.34 -13.97
C ILE A 29 22.45 28.96 -13.96
N ARG A 30 22.97 28.53 -12.80
CA ARG A 30 23.56 27.18 -12.62
C ARG A 30 22.52 26.06 -12.69
N GLY A 31 21.23 26.38 -12.72
CA GLY A 31 20.13 25.43 -12.75
C GLY A 31 20.01 24.62 -11.45
N ASN A 32 20.54 25.12 -10.34
CA ASN A 32 20.50 24.46 -9.03
C ASN A 32 19.36 24.95 -8.15
N ALA A 33 18.84 26.17 -8.39
CA ALA A 33 17.80 26.78 -7.56
C ALA A 33 16.57 25.88 -7.31
N ASN A 34 16.15 25.08 -8.29
CA ASN A 34 14.97 24.22 -8.18
C ASN A 34 15.29 22.74 -7.93
N LYS A 35 16.56 22.33 -7.86
CA LYS A 35 16.92 20.90 -7.72
C LYS A 35 16.51 20.33 -6.37
N ALA A 36 16.61 21.11 -5.30
CA ALA A 36 16.15 20.69 -3.98
C ALA A 36 14.63 20.47 -3.95
N ILE A 37 13.88 21.38 -4.56
CA ILE A 37 12.41 21.29 -4.67
C ILE A 37 12.01 20.10 -5.55
N GLN A 38 12.70 19.88 -6.67
CA GLN A 38 12.48 18.73 -7.55
C GLN A 38 12.74 17.41 -6.81
N ARG A 39 13.88 17.28 -6.12
CA ARG A 39 14.20 16.09 -5.32
C ARG A 39 13.14 15.83 -4.26
N GLN A 40 12.73 16.86 -3.50
CA GLN A 40 11.71 16.71 -2.48
C GLN A 40 10.35 16.28 -3.07
N ARG A 41 9.99 16.83 -4.24
CA ARG A 41 8.78 16.43 -4.96
C ARG A 41 8.86 14.98 -5.40
N ASP A 42 9.96 14.58 -6.01
CA ASP A 42 10.16 13.23 -6.55
C ASP A 42 10.14 12.20 -5.40
N GLU A 43 10.85 12.47 -4.30
CA GLU A 43 10.81 11.63 -3.09
C GLU A 43 9.39 11.48 -2.52
N LYS A 44 8.60 12.56 -2.47
CA LYS A 44 7.20 12.50 -2.03
C LYS A 44 6.35 11.68 -2.99
N HIS A 45 6.62 11.80 -4.30
CA HIS A 45 5.88 11.09 -5.32
C HIS A 45 6.14 9.58 -5.28
N ASP A 46 7.41 9.19 -5.10
CA ASP A 46 7.81 7.79 -4.95
C ASP A 46 7.19 7.18 -3.70
N LYS A 47 7.27 7.86 -2.55
CA LYS A 47 6.60 7.42 -1.31
C LYS A 47 5.09 7.24 -1.49
N LEU A 48 4.43 8.19 -2.18
CA LEU A 48 2.99 8.09 -2.45
C LEU A 48 2.67 6.89 -3.34
N LYS A 49 3.51 6.60 -4.33
CA LYS A 49 3.35 5.45 -5.22
C LYS A 49 3.47 4.13 -4.46
N ASP A 50 4.47 4.03 -3.58
CA ASP A 50 4.69 2.85 -2.74
C ASP A 50 3.51 2.60 -1.80
N GLU A 51 3.03 3.65 -1.12
CA GLU A 51 1.88 3.53 -0.23
C GLU A 51 0.59 3.18 -0.99
N ARG A 52 0.41 3.70 -2.21
CA ARG A 52 -0.72 3.30 -3.07
C ARG A 52 -0.63 1.84 -3.49
N ALA A 53 0.57 1.33 -3.79
CA ALA A 53 0.78 -0.07 -4.13
C ALA A 53 0.45 -0.99 -2.94
N LYS A 54 0.97 -0.66 -1.74
CA LYS A 54 0.64 -1.36 -0.50
C LYS A 54 -0.87 -1.34 -0.23
N ASN A 55 -1.52 -0.18 -0.37
CA ASN A 55 -2.95 -0.06 -0.13
C ASN A 55 -3.77 -0.94 -1.08
N ARG A 56 -3.36 -1.04 -2.35
CA ARG A 56 -3.99 -1.93 -3.33
C ARG A 56 -3.88 -3.39 -2.90
N GLN A 57 -2.68 -3.85 -2.56
CA GLN A 57 -2.44 -5.22 -2.08
C GLN A 57 -3.25 -5.54 -0.82
N LEU A 58 -3.33 -4.59 0.13
CA LEU A 58 -4.12 -4.76 1.34
C LEU A 58 -5.62 -4.86 1.04
N ARG A 59 -6.14 -4.07 0.10
CA ARG A 59 -7.55 -4.17 -0.33
C ARG A 59 -7.85 -5.51 -0.98
N GLU A 60 -6.98 -5.98 -1.87
CA GLU A 60 -7.10 -7.31 -2.49
C GLU A 60 -7.11 -8.39 -1.41
N LYS A 61 -6.22 -8.29 -0.42
CA LYS A 61 -6.18 -9.26 0.69
C LYS A 61 -7.44 -9.22 1.55
N ILE A 62 -8.01 -8.05 1.81
CA ILE A 62 -9.28 -7.91 2.55
C ILE A 62 -10.40 -8.62 1.80
N VAL A 63 -10.51 -8.44 0.49
CA VAL A 63 -11.52 -9.12 -0.34
C VAL A 63 -11.35 -10.63 -0.24
N GLU A 64 -10.13 -11.13 -0.49
CA GLU A 64 -9.82 -12.56 -0.42
C GLU A 64 -10.17 -13.17 0.95
N LEU A 65 -9.74 -12.54 2.04
CA LEU A 65 -10.01 -13.01 3.40
C LEU A 65 -11.49 -12.96 3.74
N THR A 66 -12.21 -11.94 3.26
CA THR A 66 -13.66 -11.82 3.48
C THR A 66 -14.40 -12.95 2.76
N GLU A 67 -14.02 -13.28 1.53
CA GLU A 67 -14.59 -14.43 0.81
C GLU A 67 -14.31 -15.76 1.52
N GLN A 68 -13.07 -15.97 1.98
CA GLN A 68 -12.71 -17.18 2.72
C GLN A 68 -13.51 -17.29 4.03
N ARG A 69 -13.63 -16.18 4.77
CA ARG A 69 -14.44 -16.11 5.99
C ARG A 69 -15.90 -16.46 5.71
N ASN A 70 -16.48 -15.90 4.65
CA ASN A 70 -17.89 -16.16 4.31
C ASN A 70 -18.11 -17.63 3.92
N LYS A 71 -17.19 -18.24 3.17
CA LYS A 71 -17.22 -19.67 2.83
C LYS A 71 -17.15 -20.53 4.09
N LEU A 72 -16.24 -20.21 5.02
CA LEU A 72 -16.11 -20.92 6.29
C LEU A 72 -17.35 -20.75 7.18
N ALA A 73 -17.88 -19.53 7.30
CA ALA A 73 -19.09 -19.25 8.07
C ALA A 73 -20.30 -20.04 7.54
N SER A 74 -20.47 -20.12 6.22
CA SER A 74 -21.54 -20.91 5.60
C SER A 74 -21.38 -22.41 5.93
N LYS A 75 -20.18 -22.96 5.76
CA LYS A 75 -19.92 -24.38 6.10
C LYS A 75 -20.15 -24.65 7.58
N ASN A 76 -19.67 -23.78 8.46
CA ASN A 76 -19.85 -23.91 9.90
C ASN A 76 -21.33 -23.87 10.28
N ALA A 77 -22.13 -22.98 9.69
CA ALA A 77 -23.56 -22.95 9.94
C ALA A 77 -24.26 -24.26 9.56
N THR A 78 -23.88 -24.87 8.44
CA THR A 78 -24.40 -26.19 8.03
C THR A 78 -23.98 -27.30 8.98
N LEU A 79 -22.70 -27.32 9.39
CA LEU A 79 -22.19 -28.31 10.34
C LEU A 79 -22.82 -28.16 11.72
N GLU A 80 -23.06 -26.94 12.19
CA GLU A 80 -23.77 -26.68 13.43
C GLU A 80 -25.20 -27.23 13.39
N LEU A 81 -25.88 -27.07 12.26
CA LEU A 81 -27.24 -27.57 12.10
C LEU A 81 -27.28 -29.11 12.12
N GLU A 82 -26.35 -29.77 11.42
CA GLU A 82 -26.24 -31.23 11.45
C GLU A 82 -25.82 -31.75 12.82
N ASN A 83 -24.88 -31.10 13.49
CA ASN A 83 -24.51 -31.46 14.87
C ASN A 83 -25.69 -31.35 15.82
N ARG A 84 -26.48 -30.27 15.74
CA ARG A 84 -27.71 -30.16 16.56
C ARG A 84 -28.68 -31.29 16.25
N ARG A 85 -28.89 -31.60 14.97
CA ARG A 85 -29.77 -32.71 14.54
C ARG A 85 -29.31 -34.04 15.13
N LEU A 86 -28.02 -34.35 15.01
CA LEU A 86 -27.42 -35.59 15.53
C LEU A 86 -27.48 -35.64 17.07
N SER A 87 -27.17 -34.54 17.76
CA SER A 87 -27.29 -34.47 19.22
C SER A 87 -28.72 -34.71 19.69
N SER A 88 -29.72 -34.11 19.03
CA SER A 88 -31.13 -34.35 19.36
C SER A 88 -31.55 -35.81 19.12
N ILE A 89 -31.00 -36.48 18.09
CA ILE A 89 -31.23 -37.92 17.87
C ILE A 89 -30.57 -38.74 18.99
N LEU A 90 -29.35 -38.42 19.40
CA LEU A 90 -28.66 -39.13 20.49
C LEU A 90 -29.35 -38.94 21.84
N GLU A 91 -29.89 -37.75 22.11
CA GLU A 91 -30.63 -37.44 23.35
C GLU A 91 -32.04 -38.06 23.37
N SER A 92 -32.54 -38.49 22.22
CA SER A 92 -33.85 -39.13 22.14
C SER A 92 -33.84 -40.49 22.83
N LYS A 93 -34.78 -40.69 23.78
CA LYS A 93 -34.85 -41.87 24.66
C LYS A 93 -35.03 -43.21 23.92
N ASN A 94 -35.37 -43.17 22.64
CA ASN A 94 -35.63 -44.33 21.79
C ASN A 94 -34.42 -44.81 20.97
N VAL A 95 -33.25 -44.17 21.10
CA VAL A 95 -32.02 -44.55 20.40
C VAL A 95 -31.01 -45.07 21.42
N THR A 96 -30.41 -46.23 21.14
CA THR A 96 -29.31 -46.80 21.93
C THR A 96 -28.09 -46.99 21.04
N VAL A 97 -26.89 -46.73 21.59
CA VAL A 97 -25.65 -46.84 20.82
C VAL A 97 -25.33 -48.32 20.59
N PHE A 98 -25.32 -48.75 19.33
CA PHE A 98 -24.90 -50.09 18.93
C PHE A 98 -23.38 -50.14 18.82
N TRP A 99 -22.73 -50.73 19.82
CA TRP A 99 -21.32 -51.07 19.77
C TRP A 99 -21.18 -52.37 18.98
N GLY A 100 -20.82 -52.27 17.69
CA GLY A 100 -20.55 -53.44 16.87
C GLY A 100 -19.49 -54.34 17.54
N LYS A 101 -19.70 -55.66 17.49
CA LYS A 101 -18.73 -56.63 18.05
C LYS A 101 -17.33 -56.34 17.49
N PRO A 102 -16.28 -56.33 18.33
CA PRO A 102 -14.92 -56.21 17.83
C PRO A 102 -14.66 -57.39 16.90
N SER A 103 -14.19 -57.10 15.68
CA SER A 103 -13.70 -58.10 14.76
C SER A 103 -12.51 -58.83 15.40
N GLU A 104 -12.66 -60.14 15.64
CA GLU A 104 -11.57 -61.06 16.00
C GLU A 104 -10.48 -61.08 14.91
#